data_AF-A0A7S3WQZ6-F1
#
_entry.id   AF-A0A7S3WQZ6-F1
#
_cell.length_a   1.000
_cell.length_b   1.000
_cell.length_c   1.000
_cell.angle_alpha   90.00
_cell.angle_beta   90.00
_cell.angle_gamma   90.00
#
_symmetry.space_group_name_H-M   'P 1'
#
loop_
_entity.id
_entity.type
_entity.pdbx_description
1 polymer ?
#
loop_
_entity_poly.entity_id
_entity_poly.type
_entity_poly.pdbx_seq_one_letter_code
_entity_poly.pdbx_strand_id
1 'polypeptide(L)'
;LLYQAYIPTVTRDIIYGWARGAVGNAMDSVMAPETFNMKAVCFGITVFLACIISSPGNEWRGFTLQPKERKLPFNEYFKPVNYMRSTGVGACIMGIALCVGMLVTPYAEALFAYAKENAMMSLLVLVVACVAVGAMSRK
;
A
#
# COMPACT_ATOMS: atom_id res chain seq x y z
N LEU A 1 9.95 -11.95 18.43
CA LEU A 1 8.98 -11.86 17.30
C LEU A 1 9.22 -10.61 16.45
N LEU A 2 9.30 -9.40 17.02
CA LEU A 2 9.38 -8.14 16.25
C LEU A 2 10.46 -8.10 15.14
N TYR A 3 11.67 -8.61 15.40
CA TYR A 3 12.79 -8.53 14.45
C TYR A 3 13.02 -9.80 13.62
N GLN A 4 12.22 -10.85 13.81
CA GLN A 4 12.47 -12.16 13.19
C GLN A 4 12.46 -12.09 11.66
N ALA A 5 11.67 -11.16 11.10
CA ALA A 5 11.59 -10.94 9.67
C ALA A 5 12.11 -9.54 9.26
N TYR A 6 12.98 -8.93 10.06
CA TYR A 6 13.48 -7.59 9.78
C TYR A 6 14.22 -7.52 8.43
N ILE A 7 15.18 -8.42 8.20
CA ILE A 7 15.96 -8.49 6.96
C ILE A 7 15.04 -8.63 5.73
N PRO A 8 14.14 -9.63 5.63
CA PRO A 8 13.28 -9.75 4.46
C PRO A 8 12.34 -8.54 4.28
N THR A 9 11.87 -7.93 5.38
CA THR A 9 11.06 -6.71 5.31
C THR A 9 11.85 -5.52 4.75
N VAL A 10 13.05 -5.25 5.28
CA VAL A 10 13.89 -4.14 4.80
C VAL A 10 14.29 -4.34 3.34
N THR A 11 14.70 -5.56 2.98
CA THR A 11 15.06 -5.87 1.59
C THR A 11 13.89 -5.62 0.64
N ARG A 12 12.68 -6.07 1.01
CA ARG A 12 11.47 -5.79 0.23
C ARG A 12 11.24 -4.30 0.05
N ASP A 13 11.37 -3.52 1.13
CA ASP A 13 11.09 -2.08 1.12
C ASP A 13 12.11 -1.32 0.25
N ILE A 14 13.39 -1.72 0.29
CA ILE A 14 14.44 -1.18 -0.59
C ILE A 14 14.13 -1.50 -2.06
N ILE A 15 13.83 -2.77 -2.38
CA ILE A 15 13.51 -3.20 -3.74
C ILE A 15 12.25 -2.47 -4.23
N TYR A 16 11.23 -2.33 -3.39
CA TYR A 16 10.01 -1.61 -3.72
C TYR A 16 10.29 -0.13 -4.03
N GLY A 17 11.09 0.55 -3.21
CA GLY A 17 11.47 1.94 -3.43
C GLY A 17 12.21 2.14 -4.75
N TRP A 18 13.20 1.28 -5.03
CA TRP A 18 13.92 1.30 -6.31
C TRP A 18 13.01 1.00 -7.49
N ALA A 19 12.21 -0.06 -7.40
CA ALA A 19 11.28 -0.47 -8.46
C ALA A 19 10.26 0.63 -8.77
N ARG A 20 9.74 1.30 -7.75
CA ARG A 20 8.79 2.42 -7.93
C ARG A 20 9.42 3.60 -8.66
N GLY A 21 10.69 3.91 -8.38
CA GLY A 21 11.42 4.95 -9.10
C GLY A 21 11.70 4.57 -10.56
N ALA A 22 12.22 3.36 -10.80
CA ALA A 22 12.54 2.89 -12.14
C ALA A 22 11.30 2.72 -13.02
N VAL A 23 10.26 2.05 -12.48
CA VAL A 23 8.98 1.87 -13.17
C VAL A 23 8.26 3.20 -13.34
N GLY A 24 8.28 4.08 -12.34
CA GLY A 24 7.64 5.40 -12.46
C GLY A 24 8.20 6.20 -13.62
N ASN A 25 9.53 6.28 -13.74
CA ASN A 25 10.18 6.94 -14.88
C ASN A 25 9.82 6.30 -16.22
N ALA A 26 9.73 4.96 -16.28
CA ALA A 26 9.35 4.26 -17.49
C ALA A 26 7.86 4.46 -17.84
N MET A 27 6.98 4.49 -16.84
CA MET A 27 5.55 4.71 -17.05
C MET A 27 5.27 6.15 -17.47
N ASP A 28 5.98 7.13 -16.91
CA ASP A 28 5.86 8.52 -17.33
C ASP A 28 6.36 8.73 -18.77
N SER A 29 7.41 8.03 -19.20
CA SER A 29 7.90 8.13 -20.58
C SER A 29 6.98 7.41 -21.59
N VAL A 30 6.37 6.30 -21.20
CA VAL A 30 5.48 5.52 -22.08
C VAL A 30 4.06 6.10 -22.14
N MET A 31 3.49 6.51 -21.01
CA MET A 31 2.12 7.01 -20.94
C MET A 31 2.00 8.51 -21.17
N ALA A 32 3.08 9.28 -20.95
CA ALA A 32 3.11 10.74 -21.05
C ALA A 32 1.84 11.40 -20.44
N PRO A 33 1.53 11.17 -19.15
CA PRO A 33 0.25 11.56 -18.60
C PRO A 33 0.09 13.09 -18.48
N GLU A 34 -0.77 13.67 -19.31
CA GLU A 34 -1.01 15.12 -19.32
C GLU A 34 -2.03 15.57 -18.27
N THR A 35 -3.11 14.81 -18.12
CA THR A 35 -4.20 15.14 -17.19
C THR A 35 -3.97 14.57 -15.79
N PHE A 36 -4.57 15.19 -14.78
CA PHE A 36 -4.51 14.68 -13.40
C PHE A 36 -5.01 13.23 -13.28
N ASN A 37 -6.11 12.90 -13.97
CA ASN A 37 -6.64 11.54 -13.98
C ASN A 37 -5.66 10.54 -14.59
N MET A 38 -5.00 10.90 -15.69
CA MET A 38 -3.97 10.07 -16.30
C MET A 38 -2.76 9.89 -15.37
N LYS A 39 -2.36 10.94 -14.64
CA LYS A 39 -1.29 10.84 -13.64
C LYS A 39 -1.66 9.89 -12.50
N ALA A 40 -2.90 9.91 -12.04
CA ALA A 40 -3.39 8.98 -11.02
C ALA A 40 -3.40 7.52 -11.52
N VAL A 41 -3.84 7.28 -12.76
CA VAL A 41 -3.78 5.95 -13.38
C VAL A 41 -2.34 5.48 -13.56
N CYS A 42 -1.45 6.35 -14.08
CA CYS A 42 -0.02 6.09 -14.23
C CYS A 42 0.62 5.71 -12.89
N PHE A 43 0.29 6.45 -11.83
CA PHE A 43 0.73 6.17 -10.47
C PHE A 43 0.23 4.81 -9.95
N GLY A 44 -1.05 4.48 -10.18
CA GLY A 44 -1.62 3.18 -9.83
C GLY A 44 -0.93 2.00 -10.51
N ILE A 45 -0.66 2.12 -11.81
CA ILE A 45 0.07 1.10 -12.59
C ILE A 45 1.51 0.98 -12.10
N THR A 46 2.17 2.11 -11.84
CA THR A 46 3.53 2.13 -11.27
C THR A 46 3.60 1.37 -9.95
N VAL A 47 2.63 1.61 -9.06
CA VAL A 47 2.53 0.89 -7.78
C VAL A 47 2.29 -0.60 -7.99
N PHE A 48 1.35 -0.96 -8.87
CA PHE A 48 1.05 -2.36 -9.19
C PHE A 48 2.31 -3.13 -9.62
N LEU A 49 3.06 -2.58 -10.57
CA LEU A 49 4.30 -3.18 -11.07
C LEU A 49 5.41 -3.21 -10.01
N ALA A 50 5.58 -2.15 -9.23
CA ALA A 50 6.55 -2.12 -8.13
C ALA A 50 6.23 -3.18 -7.05
N CYS A 51 4.95 -3.42 -6.77
CA CYS A 51 4.52 -4.49 -5.86
C CYS A 51 4.87 -5.89 -6.41
N ILE A 52 4.75 -6.12 -7.72
CA ILE A 52 5.16 -7.38 -8.35
C ILE A 52 6.68 -7.57 -8.32
N ILE A 53 7.46 -6.52 -8.58
CA ILE A 53 8.92 -6.62 -8.57
C ILE A 53 9.44 -6.91 -7.16
N SER A 54 8.83 -6.33 -6.14
CA SER A 54 9.23 -6.50 -4.74
C SER A 54 8.61 -7.72 -4.04
N SER A 55 7.66 -8.41 -4.67
CA SER A 55 6.93 -9.53 -4.04
C SER A 55 7.78 -10.76 -3.64
N PRO A 56 8.95 -11.06 -4.24
CA PRO A 56 9.83 -12.11 -3.70
C PRO A 56 10.23 -11.86 -2.23
N GLY A 57 10.35 -10.59 -1.82
CA GLY A 57 10.61 -10.23 -0.43
C GLY A 57 9.43 -10.55 0.52
N ASN A 58 8.19 -10.55 0.01
CA ASN A 58 7.02 -11.00 0.79
C ASN A 58 7.05 -12.51 1.03
N GLU A 59 7.46 -13.30 0.05
CA GLU A 59 7.61 -14.76 0.21
C GLU A 59 8.75 -15.13 1.15
N TRP A 60 9.88 -14.43 1.03
CA TRP A 60 10.98 -14.63 1.98
C TRP A 60 10.55 -14.27 3.41
N ARG A 61 9.82 -13.16 3.58
CA ARG A 61 9.23 -12.79 4.87
C ARG A 61 8.30 -13.89 5.40
N GLY A 62 7.39 -14.40 4.57
CA GLY A 62 6.47 -15.48 4.93
C GLY A 62 7.19 -16.76 5.33
N PHE A 63 8.21 -17.16 4.58
CA PHE A 63 9.06 -18.32 4.88
C PHE A 63 9.76 -18.19 6.24
N THR A 64 10.22 -16.98 6.58
CA THR A 64 10.92 -16.68 7.84
C THR A 64 9.99 -16.68 9.06
N LEU A 65 8.72 -16.34 8.85
CA LEU A 65 7.68 -16.24 9.89
C LEU A 65 6.88 -17.52 10.10
N GLN A 66 7.25 -18.63 9.43
CA GLN A 66 6.55 -19.90 9.61
C GLN A 66 6.53 -20.33 11.09
N PRO A 67 5.40 -20.88 11.58
CA PRO A 67 5.33 -21.49 12.92
C PRO A 67 6.38 -22.59 13.06
N LYS A 68 7.06 -22.66 14.21
CA LYS A 68 8.17 -23.62 14.40
C LYS A 68 7.68 -25.06 14.30
N GLU A 69 6.45 -25.32 14.71
CA GLU A 69 5.84 -26.66 14.75
C GLU A 69 5.40 -27.16 13.37
N ARG A 70 5.29 -26.27 12.37
CA ARG A 70 4.81 -26.58 11.01
C ARG A 70 5.71 -26.00 9.92
N LYS A 71 7.02 -25.90 10.22
CA LYS A 71 7.98 -25.28 9.31
C LYS A 71 8.20 -26.18 8.10
N LEU A 72 7.76 -25.71 6.94
CA LEU A 72 7.97 -26.39 5.67
C LEU A 72 9.36 -26.05 5.11
N PRO A 73 10.02 -26.99 4.41
CA PRO A 73 11.20 -26.68 3.60
C PRO A 73 10.81 -25.77 2.42
N PHE A 74 11.77 -25.00 1.89
CA PHE A 74 11.49 -23.97 0.88
C PHE A 74 10.79 -24.51 -0.36
N ASN A 75 11.16 -25.71 -0.83
CA ASN A 75 10.57 -26.34 -2.02
C ASN A 75 9.08 -26.71 -1.83
N GLU A 76 8.64 -26.93 -0.60
CA GLU A 76 7.22 -27.21 -0.29
C GLU A 76 6.45 -25.93 0.04
N TYR A 77 7.13 -24.97 0.64
CA TYR A 77 6.59 -23.65 0.95
C TYR A 77 6.30 -22.85 -0.33
N PHE A 78 7.28 -22.73 -1.22
CA PHE A 78 7.17 -21.90 -2.41
C PHE A 78 6.42 -22.64 -3.51
N LYS A 79 5.15 -22.24 -3.70
CA LYS A 79 4.27 -22.77 -4.75
C LYS A 79 4.06 -21.67 -5.81
N PRO A 80 4.70 -21.75 -6.99
CA PRO A 80 4.68 -20.66 -7.98
C PRO A 80 3.27 -20.19 -8.39
N VAL A 81 2.32 -21.12 -8.54
CA VAL A 81 0.94 -20.80 -8.89
C VAL A 81 0.24 -19.98 -7.79
N ASN A 82 0.42 -20.37 -6.53
CA ASN A 82 -0.14 -19.64 -5.40
C ASN A 82 0.52 -18.29 -5.23
N TYR A 83 1.83 -18.23 -5.43
CA TYR A 83 2.62 -17.00 -5.40
C TYR A 83 2.12 -15.99 -6.44
N MET A 84 1.97 -16.40 -7.70
CA MET A 84 1.49 -15.51 -8.77
C MET A 84 0.09 -14.99 -8.46
N ARG A 85 -0.81 -15.86 -7.99
CA ARG A 85 -2.17 -15.46 -7.60
C ARG A 85 -2.17 -14.46 -6.45
N SER A 86 -1.46 -14.77 -5.36
CA SER A 86 -1.42 -13.92 -4.16
C SER A 86 -0.77 -12.58 -4.47
N THR A 87 0.35 -12.59 -5.19
CA THR A 87 1.07 -11.40 -5.64
C THR A 87 0.19 -10.52 -6.53
N GLY A 88 -0.46 -11.11 -7.55
CA GLY A 88 -1.31 -10.35 -8.47
C GLY A 88 -2.48 -9.67 -7.76
N VAL A 89 -3.18 -10.40 -6.87
CA VAL A 89 -4.28 -9.83 -6.09
C VAL A 89 -3.77 -8.72 -5.14
N GLY A 90 -2.68 -8.96 -4.42
CA GLY A 90 -2.09 -7.98 -3.51
C GLY A 90 -1.63 -6.72 -4.23
N ALA A 91 -0.97 -6.87 -5.38
CA ALA A 91 -0.55 -5.75 -6.23
C ALA A 91 -1.75 -4.97 -6.77
N CYS A 92 -2.81 -5.65 -7.22
CA CYS A 92 -4.04 -5.00 -7.69
C CYS A 92 -4.68 -4.14 -6.59
N ILE A 93 -4.82 -4.68 -5.38
CA ILE A 93 -5.41 -3.95 -4.24
C ILE A 93 -4.59 -2.69 -3.96
N MET A 94 -3.26 -2.81 -3.88
CA MET A 94 -2.36 -1.68 -3.64
C MET A 94 -2.41 -0.63 -4.76
N GLY A 95 -2.36 -1.06 -6.01
CA GLY A 95 -2.40 -0.17 -7.18
C GLY A 95 -3.71 0.62 -7.25
N ILE A 96 -4.85 -0.06 -7.09
CA ILE A 96 -6.17 0.58 -7.10
C ILE A 96 -6.31 1.53 -5.90
N ALA A 97 -5.95 1.09 -4.69
CA ALA A 97 -6.06 1.91 -3.49
C ALA A 97 -5.25 3.21 -3.61
N LEU A 98 -4.01 3.15 -4.11
CA LEU A 98 -3.17 4.33 -4.29
C LEU A 98 -3.60 5.21 -5.48
N CYS A 99 -4.13 4.62 -6.55
CA CYS A 99 -4.75 5.37 -7.64
C CYS A 99 -5.93 6.20 -7.14
N VAL A 100 -6.89 5.55 -6.46
CA VAL A 100 -8.06 6.24 -5.89
C VAL A 100 -7.64 7.25 -4.82
N GLY A 101 -6.66 6.91 -3.98
CA GLY A 101 -6.09 7.83 -3.01
C GLY A 101 -5.56 9.12 -3.67
N MET A 102 -4.85 8.99 -4.78
CA MET A 102 -4.40 10.15 -5.56
C MET A 102 -5.58 10.97 -6.10
N LEU A 103 -6.61 10.32 -6.64
CA LEU A 103 -7.82 11.02 -7.13
C LEU A 103 -8.57 11.78 -6.02
N VAL A 104 -8.56 11.27 -4.79
CA VAL A 104 -9.23 11.88 -3.64
C VAL A 104 -8.39 12.99 -2.99
N THR A 105 -7.07 12.98 -3.20
CA THR A 105 -6.11 13.91 -2.59
C THR A 105 -6.53 15.40 -2.68
N PRO A 106 -6.90 15.97 -3.85
CA PRO A 106 -7.26 17.39 -3.91
C PRO A 106 -8.47 17.76 -3.04
N TYR A 107 -9.44 16.86 -2.89
CA TYR A 107 -10.60 17.07 -2.02
C TYR A 107 -10.22 16.98 -0.55
N ALA A 108 -9.33 16.03 -0.22
CA ALA A 108 -8.80 15.89 1.14
C ALA A 108 -7.97 17.11 1.55
N GLU A 109 -7.15 17.64 0.64
CA GLU A 109 -6.37 18.87 0.85
C GLU A 109 -7.27 20.09 1.04
N ALA A 110 -8.32 20.24 0.22
CA ALA A 110 -9.29 21.33 0.37
C ALA A 110 -10.03 21.26 1.71
N LEU A 111 -10.48 20.07 2.12
CA LEU A 111 -11.11 19.84 3.41
C LEU A 111 -10.15 20.14 4.57
N PHE A 112 -8.89 19.73 4.45
CA PHE A 112 -7.88 19.98 5.45
C PHE A 112 -7.54 21.47 5.57
N ALA A 113 -7.45 22.19 4.44
CA ALA A 113 -7.26 23.63 4.44
C ALA A 113 -8.42 24.35 5.14
N TYR A 114 -9.67 23.99 4.81
CA TYR A 114 -10.85 24.54 5.48
C TYR A 114 -10.85 24.25 6.99
N ALA A 115 -10.47 23.03 7.39
CA ALA A 115 -10.38 22.64 8.78
C ALA A 115 -9.29 23.41 9.54
N LYS A 116 -8.16 23.68 8.88
CA LYS A 116 -7.06 24.46 9.45
C LYS A 116 -7.48 25.91 9.72
N GLU A 117 -8.24 26.52 8.82
CA GLU A 117 -8.79 27.88 8.99
C GLU A 117 -9.86 27.94 10.08
N ASN A 118 -10.59 26.85 10.29
CA ASN A 118 -11.70 26.75 11.25
C ASN A 118 -11.39 25.76 12.39
N ALA A 119 -10.17 25.82 12.93
CA ALA A 119 -9.64 24.81 13.86
C ALA A 119 -10.57 24.49 15.05
N MET A 120 -11.27 25.50 15.58
CA MET A 120 -12.22 25.31 16.70
C MET A 120 -13.46 24.49 16.28
N MET A 121 -14.01 24.74 15.09
CA MET A 121 -15.15 23.98 14.56
C MET A 121 -14.73 22.55 14.20
N SER A 122 -13.54 22.37 13.64
CA SER A 122 -13.00 21.04 13.34
C SER A 122 -12.75 20.22 14.60
N LEU A 123 -12.27 20.85 15.67
CA LEU A 123 -12.12 20.19 16.98
C LEU A 123 -13.47 19.74 17.53
N LEU A 124 -14.50 20.59 17.44
CA LEU A 124 -15.85 20.26 17.89
C LEU A 124 -16.45 19.08 17.11
N VAL A 125 -16.32 19.09 15.78
CA VAL A 125 -16.78 17.97 14.92
C VAL A 125 -16.05 16.68 15.27
N LEU A 126 -14.73 16.73 15.49
CA LEU A 126 -13.93 15.57 15.89
C LEU A 126 -14.40 15.01 17.24
N VAL A 127 -14.62 15.87 18.24
CA VAL A 127 -15.10 15.46 19.56
C VAL A 127 -16.47 14.79 19.46
N VAL A 128 -17.40 15.37 18.71
CA VAL A 128 -18.73 14.79 18.48
C VAL A 128 -18.64 13.44 17.78
N ALA A 129 -17.78 13.31 16.76
CA ALA A 129 -17.57 12.05 16.06
C ALA A 129 -16.97 10.97 16.97
N CYS A 130 -15.99 11.31 17.81
CA CYS A 130 -15.41 10.40 18.79
C CYS A 130 -16.44 9.94 19.82
N VAL A 131 -17.29 10.84 20.32
CA VAL A 131 -18.38 10.50 21.24
C VAL A 131 -19.40 9.59 20.57
N ALA A 132 -19.77 9.85 19.32
CA ALA A 132 -20.71 9.02 18.56
C ALA A 132 -20.16 7.59 18.33
N VAL A 133 -18.89 7.47 17.92
CA VAL A 133 -18.22 6.16 17.75
C VAL A 133 -18.08 5.43 19.09
N GLY A 134 -17.73 6.16 20.17
CA GLY A 134 -17.67 5.63 21.52
C GLY A 134 -19.03 5.15 22.04
N ALA A 135 -20.12 5.83 21.69
CA ALA A 135 -21.48 5.42 22.02
C ALA A 135 -21.95 4.21 21.20
N MET A 136 -21.56 4.13 19.92
CA MET A 136 -21.88 3.00 19.04
C MET A 136 -21.12 1.72 19.39
N SER A 137 -19.86 1.83 19.82
CA SER A 137 -19.02 0.68 20.21
C SER A 137 -19.36 0.07 21.57
N ARG A 138 -20.23 0.74 22.34
CA ARG A 138 -20.76 0.25 23.62
C ARG A 138 -22.09 -0.51 23.48
N LYS A 139 -22.62 -0.64 22.26
CA LYS A 139 -23.73 -1.55 21.92
C LYS A 139 -23.17 -2.84 21.33
#